data_AF-A0A9P5WAY7-F1
#
_entry.id   AF-A0A9P5WAY7-F1
#
_cell.length_a   1.000
_cell.length_b   1.000
_cell.length_c   1.000
_cell.angle_alpha   90.00
_cell.angle_beta   90.00
_cell.angle_gamma   90.00
#
_symmetry.space_group_name_H-M   'P 1'
#
loop_
_entity.id
_entity.type
_entity.pdbx_description
1 polymer ?
#
loop_
_entity_poly.entity_id
_entity_poly.type
_entity_poly.pdbx_seq_one_letter_code
_entity_poly.pdbx_strand_id
1 'polypeptide(L)'
;DLTVATFFGGDPSKEKYVARFVRTAVGYAYYRGGLSLSLGVASGIVGPMTGIATWEDFARLYSQTPTRRVLPNIPKEEVKMIEDFLGYAFVRKVVLEEAMTHGSMSAAIESDAKRRTDSKVKSSYERLEFLGDSVLDFIAVLYWLERDMLVTEGTLRERIKESANNKALGALCIELGLYKPVRHTKLYKSILSGKQAVEGAAKTPKYWNRLEIPKQGFADVIESTFGAVFVDSRFNLQDTQRLFDRIIRPFYTIHFPMASV
;
A
#
# COMPACT_ATOMS: atom_id res chain seq x y z
N ASP A 1 33.13 12.68 3.30
CA ASP A 1 31.82 12.43 3.93
C ASP A 1 31.26 13.67 4.60
N LEU A 2 30.58 14.52 3.81
CA LEU A 2 29.71 15.56 4.36
C LEU A 2 28.31 14.97 4.42
N THR A 3 27.94 14.46 5.59
CA THR A 3 26.55 14.11 5.86
C THR A 3 25.73 15.40 5.95
N VAL A 4 24.44 15.36 5.61
CA VAL A 4 23.59 16.56 5.74
C VAL A 4 23.59 17.08 7.19
N ALA A 5 23.82 16.22 8.19
CA ALA A 5 24.02 16.60 9.58
C ALA A 5 25.25 17.50 9.83
N THR A 6 26.36 17.28 9.11
CA THR A 6 27.56 18.13 9.21
C THR A 6 27.37 19.49 8.53
N PHE A 7 26.52 19.58 7.50
CA PHE A 7 26.20 20.85 6.83
C PHE A 7 25.38 21.81 7.70
N PHE A 8 24.54 21.29 8.60
CA PHE A 8 23.65 22.10 9.46
C PHE A 8 24.10 22.23 10.91
N GLY A 9 25.29 21.71 11.27
CA GLY A 9 25.92 21.95 12.56
C GLY A 9 25.20 21.33 13.77
N GLY A 10 24.38 20.29 13.56
CA GLY A 10 23.72 19.57 14.66
C GLY A 10 22.62 20.35 15.40
N ASP A 11 22.09 21.44 14.82
CA ASP A 11 21.00 22.23 15.39
C ASP A 11 19.64 21.51 15.19
N PRO A 12 18.94 21.07 16.27
CA PRO A 12 17.66 20.38 16.17
C PRO A 12 16.57 21.22 15.50
N SER A 13 16.65 22.55 15.59
CA SER A 13 15.70 23.46 14.94
C SER A 13 15.84 23.45 13.41
N LYS A 14 16.98 22.96 12.89
CA LYS A 14 17.29 22.85 11.46
C LYS A 14 16.98 21.48 10.85
N GLU A 15 16.72 20.45 11.67
CA GLU A 15 16.36 19.10 11.21
C GLU A 15 15.12 19.11 10.30
N LYS A 16 14.13 19.96 10.59
CA LYS A 16 12.94 20.12 9.74
C LYS A 16 13.28 20.63 8.34
N TYR A 17 14.28 21.49 8.20
CA TYR A 17 14.71 22.03 6.90
C TYR A 17 15.52 21.00 6.12
N VAL A 18 16.38 20.24 6.82
CA VAL A 18 17.08 19.07 6.26
C VAL A 18 16.09 18.08 5.67
N ALA A 19 15.11 17.64 6.47
CA ALA A 19 14.10 16.69 6.03
C ALA A 19 13.29 17.23 4.84
N ARG A 20 12.96 18.53 4.84
CA ARG A 20 12.25 19.16 3.71
C ARG A 20 13.11 19.18 2.45
N PHE A 21 14.39 19.54 2.56
CA PHE A 21 15.32 19.54 1.44
C PHE A 21 15.46 18.14 0.82
N VAL A 22 15.66 17.10 1.63
CA VAL A 22 15.77 15.71 1.14
C VAL A 22 14.49 15.31 0.39
N ARG A 23 13.31 15.54 0.97
CA ARG A 23 12.03 15.22 0.31
C ARG A 23 11.85 15.97 -1.00
N THR A 24 12.20 17.26 -1.04
CA THR A 24 12.12 18.07 -2.25
C THR A 24 13.09 17.59 -3.33
N ALA A 25 14.34 17.26 -2.98
CA ALA A 25 15.32 16.74 -3.92
C ALA A 25 14.89 15.39 -4.52
N VAL A 26 14.46 14.45 -3.69
CA VAL A 26 13.97 13.12 -4.11
C VAL A 26 12.70 13.23 -4.95
N GLY A 27 11.77 14.11 -4.59
CA GLY A 27 10.54 14.38 -5.34
C GLY A 27 10.80 15.04 -6.69
N TYR A 28 11.72 16.02 -6.75
CA TYR A 28 12.11 16.65 -8.01
C TYR A 28 12.84 15.67 -8.95
N ALA A 29 13.70 14.81 -8.39
CA ALA A 29 14.35 13.73 -9.12
C ALA A 29 13.33 12.77 -9.73
N TYR A 30 12.29 12.41 -8.96
CA TYR A 30 11.17 11.63 -9.50
C TYR A 30 10.46 12.36 -10.64
N TYR A 31 10.12 13.63 -10.48
CA TYR A 31 9.47 14.41 -11.52
C TYR A 31 10.27 14.47 -12.83
N ARG A 32 11.61 14.54 -12.74
CA ARG A 32 12.50 14.65 -13.90
C ARG A 32 12.86 13.32 -14.55
N GLY A 33 12.98 12.24 -13.78
CA GLY A 33 13.57 10.97 -14.26
C GLY A 33 12.95 9.72 -13.64
N GLY A 34 11.76 9.83 -13.06
CA GLY A 34 11.02 8.73 -12.47
C GLY A 34 11.72 8.09 -11.27
N LEU A 35 11.30 6.87 -10.96
CA LEU A 35 11.79 6.11 -9.80
C LEU A 35 13.30 5.83 -9.84
N SER A 36 13.90 5.67 -11.02
CA SER A 36 15.34 5.38 -11.14
C SER A 36 16.19 6.58 -10.72
N LEU A 37 15.88 7.78 -11.20
CA LEU A 37 16.61 9.00 -10.80
C LEU A 37 16.35 9.32 -9.32
N SER A 38 15.10 9.13 -8.86
CA SER A 38 14.72 9.32 -7.46
C SER A 38 15.52 8.41 -6.51
N LEU A 39 15.69 7.14 -6.85
CA LEU A 39 16.51 6.18 -6.09
C LEU A 39 17.97 6.62 -6.04
N GLY A 40 18.55 7.01 -7.17
CA GLY A 40 19.94 7.48 -7.23
C GLY A 40 20.19 8.70 -6.32
N VAL A 41 19.27 9.67 -6.33
CA VAL A 41 19.34 10.85 -5.45
C VAL A 41 19.15 10.46 -3.98
N ALA A 42 18.19 9.58 -3.68
CA ALA A 42 17.97 9.09 -2.32
C ALA A 42 19.19 8.36 -1.76
N SER A 43 19.80 7.45 -2.53
CA SER A 43 21.03 6.75 -2.15
C SER A 43 22.23 7.68 -2.02
N GLY A 44 22.33 8.72 -2.85
CA GLY A 44 23.39 9.73 -2.71
C GLY A 44 23.29 10.56 -1.42
N ILE A 45 22.07 10.81 -0.93
CA ILE A 45 21.82 11.62 0.27
C ILE A 45 21.87 10.78 1.56
N VAL A 46 21.19 9.63 1.56
CA VAL A 46 21.02 8.77 2.75
C VAL A 46 22.22 7.83 2.92
N GLY A 47 22.98 7.60 1.85
CA GLY A 47 24.07 6.64 1.79
C GLY A 47 23.71 5.42 0.93
N PRO A 48 24.72 4.69 0.43
CA PRO A 48 24.50 3.52 -0.39
C PRO A 48 23.73 2.46 0.39
N MET A 49 22.66 1.95 -0.22
CA MET A 49 21.91 0.81 0.31
C MET A 49 22.63 -0.46 -0.11
N THR A 50 23.15 -1.23 0.86
CA THR A 50 23.94 -2.45 0.57
C THR A 50 23.14 -3.41 -0.31
N GLY A 51 23.68 -3.69 -1.51
CA GLY A 51 23.08 -4.63 -2.47
C GLY A 51 21.91 -4.08 -3.28
N ILE A 52 21.65 -2.76 -3.22
CA ILE A 52 20.57 -2.07 -3.95
C ILE A 52 21.17 -0.90 -4.73
N ALA A 53 21.26 -1.05 -6.06
CA ALA A 53 21.58 0.05 -6.98
C ALA A 53 20.37 0.42 -7.86
N THR A 54 19.48 -0.54 -8.08
CA THR A 54 18.31 -0.40 -8.94
C THR A 54 17.06 -0.98 -8.28
N TRP A 55 15.88 -0.66 -8.81
CA TRP A 55 14.63 -1.31 -8.40
C TRP A 55 14.62 -2.82 -8.69
N GLU A 56 15.37 -3.25 -9.70
CA GLU A 56 15.54 -4.66 -10.04
C GLU A 56 16.33 -5.43 -8.95
N ASP A 57 17.24 -4.77 -8.23
CA ASP A 57 17.92 -5.37 -7.09
C ASP A 57 16.94 -5.70 -5.96
N PHE A 58 15.94 -4.85 -5.71
CA PHE A 58 14.88 -5.17 -4.76
C PHE A 58 14.09 -6.40 -5.21
N ALA A 59 13.74 -6.49 -6.49
CA ALA A 59 13.03 -7.65 -7.04
C ALA A 59 13.84 -8.94 -6.87
N ARG A 60 15.16 -8.88 -7.14
CA ARG A 60 16.09 -9.99 -6.94
C ARG A 60 16.18 -10.40 -5.47
N LEU A 61 16.42 -9.45 -4.56
CA LEU A 61 16.53 -9.72 -3.11
C LEU A 61 15.23 -10.28 -2.53
N TYR A 62 14.08 -9.72 -2.94
CA TYR A 62 12.78 -10.24 -2.52
C TYR A 62 12.56 -11.67 -3.03
N SER A 63 12.93 -11.96 -4.27
CA SER A 63 12.78 -13.31 -4.86
C SER A 63 13.72 -14.36 -4.27
N GLN A 64 14.89 -13.93 -3.78
CA GLN A 64 15.85 -14.79 -3.08
C GLN A 64 15.46 -15.05 -1.62
N THR A 65 14.54 -14.26 -1.06
CA THR A 65 14.03 -14.48 0.29
C THR A 65 13.25 -15.79 0.27
N PRO A 66 13.69 -16.82 1.03
CA PRO A 66 13.00 -18.10 1.03
C PRO A 66 11.53 -17.85 1.39
N THR A 67 10.61 -18.32 0.54
CA THR A 67 9.19 -18.46 0.88
C THR A 67 9.06 -19.60 1.88
N ARG A 68 9.63 -19.42 3.06
CA ARG A 68 9.56 -20.35 4.21
C ARG A 68 8.21 -20.21 4.91
N ARG A 69 7.17 -19.91 4.12
CA ARG A 69 5.87 -19.45 4.57
C ARG A 69 4.88 -20.55 4.30
N VAL A 70 4.31 -21.08 5.37
CA VAL A 70 3.12 -21.93 5.26
C VAL A 70 1.94 -20.96 5.20
N LEU A 71 1.51 -20.62 3.99
CA LEU A 71 0.30 -19.81 3.80
C LEU A 71 -0.89 -20.73 3.55
N PRO A 72 -2.10 -20.31 3.93
CA PRO A 72 -3.31 -21.02 3.52
C PRO A 72 -3.41 -20.96 2.00
N ASN A 73 -3.52 -22.12 1.35
CA ASN A 73 -3.71 -22.17 -0.09
C ASN A 73 -5.03 -21.50 -0.48
N ILE A 74 -4.99 -20.66 -1.51
CA ILE A 74 -6.20 -20.12 -2.14
C ILE A 74 -6.52 -20.98 -3.37
N PRO A 75 -7.75 -21.55 -3.47
CA PRO A 75 -8.17 -22.30 -4.64
C PRO A 75 -7.90 -21.55 -5.94
N LYS A 76 -7.50 -22.27 -7.00
CA LYS A 76 -7.09 -21.66 -8.28
C LYS A 76 -8.19 -20.81 -8.90
N GLU A 77 -9.43 -21.23 -8.73
CA GLU A 77 -10.62 -20.53 -9.21
C GLU A 77 -10.79 -19.18 -8.51
N GLU A 78 -10.58 -19.15 -7.18
CA GLU A 78 -10.64 -17.94 -6.38
C GLU A 78 -9.47 -17.00 -6.71
N VAL A 79 -8.25 -17.53 -6.90
CA VAL A 79 -7.11 -16.76 -7.42
C VAL A 79 -7.48 -16.08 -8.73
N LYS A 80 -8.01 -16.84 -9.71
CA LYS A 80 -8.40 -16.28 -11.00
C LYS A 80 -9.47 -15.20 -10.87
N MET A 81 -10.47 -15.39 -10.00
CA MET A 81 -11.49 -14.37 -9.74
C MET A 81 -10.88 -13.07 -9.19
N ILE A 82 -9.92 -13.18 -8.26
CA ILE A 82 -9.22 -12.02 -7.71
C ILE A 82 -8.39 -11.34 -8.80
N GLU A 83 -7.65 -12.09 -9.62
CA GLU A 83 -6.84 -11.55 -10.71
C GLU A 83 -7.67 -10.82 -11.76
N ASP A 84 -8.79 -11.43 -12.17
CA ASP A 84 -9.74 -10.83 -13.11
C ASP A 84 -10.35 -9.55 -12.50
N PHE A 85 -10.66 -9.56 -11.20
CA PHE A 85 -11.17 -8.38 -10.50
C PHE A 85 -10.12 -7.26 -10.41
N LEU A 86 -8.88 -7.57 -10.06
CA LEU A 86 -7.78 -6.60 -9.93
C LEU A 86 -7.21 -6.15 -11.28
N GLY A 87 -7.50 -6.89 -12.36
CA GLY A 87 -6.90 -6.63 -13.67
C GLY A 87 -5.40 -6.90 -13.70
N TYR A 88 -4.91 -7.78 -12.82
CA TYR A 88 -3.50 -8.11 -12.65
C TYR A 88 -3.34 -9.62 -12.44
N ALA A 89 -2.50 -10.25 -13.27
CA ALA A 89 -2.19 -11.67 -13.16
C ALA A 89 -0.86 -11.85 -12.41
N PHE A 90 -0.92 -12.42 -11.21
CA PHE A 90 0.26 -12.64 -10.38
C PHE A 90 1.17 -13.71 -11.00
N VAL A 91 2.45 -13.38 -11.11
CA VAL A 91 3.50 -14.33 -11.47
C VAL A 91 3.71 -15.30 -10.32
N ARG A 92 3.78 -14.78 -9.09
CA ARG A 92 3.96 -15.56 -7.87
C ARG A 92 2.69 -15.53 -7.03
N LYS A 93 1.87 -16.57 -7.15
CA LYS A 93 0.59 -16.69 -6.43
C LYS A 93 0.75 -16.61 -4.90
N VAL A 94 1.91 -17.02 -4.37
CA VAL A 94 2.25 -16.91 -2.95
C VAL A 94 2.23 -15.46 -2.43
N VAL A 95 2.47 -14.46 -3.28
CA VAL A 95 2.41 -13.05 -2.90
C VAL A 95 0.96 -12.61 -2.72
N LEU A 96 0.05 -13.08 -3.58
CA LEU A 96 -1.39 -12.90 -3.41
C LEU A 96 -1.90 -13.61 -2.15
N GLU A 97 -1.45 -14.85 -1.91
CA GLU A 97 -1.80 -15.61 -0.70
C GLU A 97 -1.38 -14.87 0.57
N GLU A 98 -0.20 -14.22 0.58
CA GLU A 98 0.26 -13.40 1.70
C GLU A 98 -0.66 -12.19 1.90
N ALA A 99 -0.97 -11.45 0.83
CA ALA A 99 -1.84 -10.27 0.88
C ALA A 99 -3.26 -10.60 1.38
N MET A 100 -3.75 -11.80 1.08
CA MET A 100 -5.06 -12.29 1.51
C MET A 100 -5.01 -13.07 2.83
N THR A 101 -3.91 -13.01 3.60
CA THR A 101 -3.77 -13.70 4.89
C THR A 101 -3.62 -12.73 6.04
N HIS A 102 -4.65 -12.64 6.89
CA HIS A 102 -4.66 -11.78 8.06
C HIS A 102 -3.73 -12.30 9.18
N GLY A 103 -3.13 -11.40 9.95
CA GLY A 103 -2.18 -11.71 11.04
C GLY A 103 -2.71 -12.69 12.10
N SER A 104 -4.02 -12.80 12.27
CA SER A 104 -4.66 -13.81 13.15
C SER A 104 -4.49 -15.26 12.69
N MET A 105 -4.13 -15.48 11.43
CA MET A 105 -3.74 -16.81 10.92
C MET A 105 -2.36 -17.23 11.42
N SER A 106 -1.52 -16.31 11.91
CA SER A 106 -0.15 -16.61 12.32
C SER A 106 -0.07 -17.71 13.37
N ALA A 107 -0.98 -17.75 14.35
CA ALA A 107 -0.97 -18.80 15.37
C ALA A 107 -1.31 -20.19 14.80
N ALA A 108 -2.26 -20.26 13.86
CA ALA A 108 -2.62 -21.51 13.16
C ALA A 108 -1.50 -21.99 12.23
N ILE A 109 -0.88 -21.04 11.52
CA ILE A 109 0.28 -21.28 10.65
C ILE A 109 1.50 -21.74 11.48
N GLU A 110 1.76 -21.10 12.62
CA GLU A 110 2.87 -21.44 13.52
C GLU A 110 2.68 -22.84 14.12
N SER A 111 1.46 -23.25 14.49
CA SER A 111 1.21 -24.61 15.01
C SER A 111 1.49 -25.71 13.98
N ASP A 112 1.22 -25.45 12.70
CA ASP A 112 1.52 -26.39 11.61
C ASP A 112 3.01 -26.37 11.23
N ALA A 113 3.64 -25.19 11.24
CA ALA A 113 5.05 -25.00 10.92
C ALA A 113 6.00 -25.54 12.00
N LYS A 114 5.59 -25.56 13.28
CA LYS A 114 6.37 -26.13 14.39
C LYS A 114 6.64 -27.63 14.25
N ARG A 115 5.88 -28.33 13.39
CA ARG A 115 6.14 -29.73 13.02
C ARG A 115 7.23 -29.89 11.95
N ARG A 116 7.69 -28.80 11.32
CA ARG A 116 8.53 -28.87 10.11
C ARG A 116 9.82 -28.02 10.14
N THR A 117 9.95 -26.95 10.95
CA THR A 117 11.23 -26.18 11.10
C THR A 117 11.24 -25.20 12.30
N ASP A 118 12.44 -24.89 12.83
CA ASP A 118 12.71 -23.94 13.96
C ASP A 118 12.50 -22.43 13.67
N SER A 119 11.99 -22.04 12.51
CA SER A 119 11.90 -20.62 12.13
C SER A 119 10.51 -20.02 12.36
N LYS A 120 10.45 -19.04 13.27
CA LYS A 120 9.30 -18.21 13.66
C LYS A 120 8.94 -17.17 12.58
N VAL A 121 8.60 -17.61 11.36
CA VAL A 121 8.26 -16.70 10.25
C VAL A 121 6.76 -16.43 10.24
N LYS A 122 6.35 -15.30 10.82
CA LYS A 122 4.99 -14.77 10.65
C LYS A 122 4.76 -14.45 9.17
N SER A 123 3.76 -15.10 8.59
CA SER A 123 3.41 -14.99 7.17
C SER A 123 2.02 -14.37 7.07
N SER A 124 1.97 -13.05 7.17
CA SER A 124 0.74 -12.25 7.10
C SER A 124 0.94 -11.07 6.15
N TYR A 125 -0.16 -10.43 5.79
CA TYR A 125 -0.16 -9.28 4.90
C TYR A 125 0.61 -8.07 5.44
N GLU A 126 0.97 -8.02 6.73
CA GLU A 126 1.49 -6.81 7.45
C GLU A 126 2.67 -6.14 6.74
N ARG A 127 3.58 -6.92 6.13
CA ARG A 127 4.72 -6.36 5.38
C ARG A 127 4.31 -5.76 4.05
N LEU A 128 3.33 -6.38 3.38
CA LEU A 128 2.78 -5.88 2.13
C LEU A 128 1.89 -4.67 2.36
N GLU A 129 1.12 -4.67 3.45
CA GLU A 129 0.35 -3.52 3.94
C GLU A 129 1.27 -2.32 4.13
N PHE A 130 2.32 -2.46 4.94
CA PHE A 130 3.27 -1.37 5.20
C PHE A 130 3.88 -0.79 3.91
N LEU A 131 4.31 -1.66 2.99
CA LEU A 131 4.85 -1.22 1.70
C LEU A 131 3.78 -0.56 0.83
N GLY A 132 2.60 -1.18 0.78
CA GLY A 132 1.49 -0.77 -0.07
C GLY A 132 0.86 0.55 0.37
N ASP A 133 0.82 0.85 1.66
CA ASP A 133 0.43 2.15 2.21
C ASP A 133 1.30 3.27 1.62
N SER A 134 2.62 3.11 1.66
CA SER A 134 3.55 4.09 1.07
C SER A 134 3.39 4.23 -0.45
N VAL A 135 3.14 3.13 -1.17
CA VAL A 135 2.94 3.15 -2.62
C VAL A 135 1.61 3.82 -2.97
N LEU A 136 0.54 3.49 -2.24
CA LEU A 136 -0.79 4.05 -2.42
C LEU A 136 -0.80 5.56 -2.14
N ASP A 137 -0.18 6.00 -1.05
CA ASP A 137 0.00 7.42 -0.73
C ASP A 137 0.72 8.16 -1.87
N PHE A 138 1.79 7.56 -2.40
CA PHE A 138 2.53 8.16 -3.49
C PHE A 138 1.68 8.28 -4.77
N ILE A 139 0.95 7.24 -5.14
CA ILE A 139 0.05 7.28 -6.31
C ILE A 139 -1.08 8.29 -6.09
N ALA A 140 -1.63 8.38 -4.87
CA ALA A 140 -2.66 9.37 -4.54
C ALA A 140 -2.11 10.80 -4.69
N VAL A 141 -0.87 11.07 -4.28
CA VAL A 141 -0.20 12.36 -4.53
C VAL A 141 -0.16 12.68 -6.02
N LEU A 142 0.27 11.73 -6.85
CA LEU A 142 0.34 11.92 -8.32
C LEU A 142 -1.04 12.19 -8.91
N TYR A 143 -2.04 11.40 -8.53
CA TYR A 143 -3.43 11.54 -8.97
C TYR A 143 -4.01 12.94 -8.71
N TRP A 144 -3.72 13.50 -7.53
CA TRP A 144 -4.22 14.80 -7.12
C TRP A 144 -3.43 15.96 -7.76
N LEU A 145 -2.11 15.83 -7.89
CA LEU A 145 -1.27 16.80 -8.58
C LEU A 145 -1.62 16.92 -10.07
N GLU A 146 -1.89 15.80 -10.75
CA GLU A 146 -2.29 15.79 -12.16
C GLU A 146 -3.61 16.52 -12.41
N ARG A 147 -4.51 16.57 -11.42
CA ARG A 147 -5.82 17.22 -11.54
C ARG A 147 -5.81 18.71 -11.29
N ASP A 148 -4.88 19.17 -10.47
CA ASP A 148 -4.74 20.58 -10.13
C ASP A 148 -3.28 20.85 -9.78
N MET A 149 -2.49 21.24 -10.78
CA MET A 149 -1.08 21.59 -10.58
C MET A 149 -0.88 22.88 -9.78
N LEU A 150 -1.95 23.67 -9.57
CA LEU A 150 -1.91 24.93 -8.80
C LEU A 150 -2.42 24.75 -7.37
N VAL A 151 -2.79 23.53 -6.98
CA VAL A 151 -3.25 23.21 -5.64
C VAL A 151 -2.18 23.56 -4.59
N THR A 152 -2.60 24.20 -3.50
CA THR A 152 -1.67 24.51 -2.41
C THR A 152 -1.21 23.23 -1.70
N GLU A 153 -0.02 23.28 -1.07
CA GLU A 153 0.48 22.16 -0.26
C GLU A 153 -0.53 21.72 0.81
N GLY A 154 -1.19 22.69 1.47
CA GLY A 154 -2.19 22.43 2.50
C GLY A 154 -3.40 21.67 1.96
N THR A 155 -3.96 22.15 0.85
CA THR A 155 -5.11 21.51 0.20
C THR A 155 -4.76 20.13 -0.34
N LEU A 156 -3.57 19.94 -0.92
CA LEU A 156 -3.12 18.63 -1.41
C LEU A 156 -3.01 17.62 -0.26
N ARG A 157 -2.38 18.02 0.86
CA ARG A 157 -2.27 17.19 2.07
C ARG A 157 -3.64 16.81 2.63
N GLU A 158 -4.57 17.76 2.67
CA GLU A 158 -5.94 17.51 3.13
C GLU A 158 -6.63 16.49 2.23
N ARG A 159 -6.57 16.66 0.90
CA ARG A 159 -7.17 15.71 -0.05
C ARG A 159 -6.59 14.31 0.07
N ILE A 160 -5.27 14.17 0.20
CA ILE A 160 -4.63 12.87 0.40
C ILE A 160 -5.13 12.24 1.71
N LYS A 161 -5.10 12.98 2.81
CA LYS A 161 -5.57 12.50 4.12
C LYS A 161 -7.05 12.11 4.11
N GLU A 162 -7.89 12.83 3.39
CA GLU A 162 -9.31 12.51 3.27
C GLU A 162 -9.59 11.33 2.35
N SER A 163 -8.76 11.12 1.31
CA SER A 163 -8.97 10.10 0.28
C SER A 163 -8.35 8.74 0.62
N ALA A 164 -7.19 8.74 1.28
CA ALA A 164 -6.44 7.55 1.64
C ALA A 164 -6.53 7.19 3.15
N ASN A 165 -7.54 7.66 3.89
CA ASN A 165 -7.69 7.22 5.28
C ASN A 165 -8.37 5.84 5.41
N ASN A 166 -8.14 5.19 6.55
CA ASN A 166 -8.63 3.84 6.82
C ASN A 166 -10.16 3.72 6.73
N LYS A 167 -10.93 4.78 7.01
CA LYS A 167 -12.40 4.73 6.85
C LYS A 167 -12.79 4.71 5.39
N ALA A 168 -12.18 5.54 4.56
CA ALA A 168 -12.41 5.59 3.11
C ALA A 168 -11.99 4.28 2.44
N LEU A 169 -10.76 3.81 2.72
CA LEU A 169 -10.25 2.54 2.19
C LEU A 169 -11.04 1.33 2.72
N GLY A 170 -11.49 1.37 3.98
CA GLY A 170 -12.33 0.33 4.55
C GLY A 170 -13.72 0.26 3.91
N ALA A 171 -14.34 1.42 3.67
CA ALA A 171 -15.57 1.53 2.89
C ALA A 171 -15.40 0.94 1.49
N LEU A 172 -14.33 1.33 0.79
CA LEU A 172 -14.00 0.82 -0.53
C LEU A 172 -13.82 -0.70 -0.53
N CYS A 173 -13.05 -1.25 0.41
CA CYS A 173 -12.84 -2.69 0.54
C CYS A 173 -14.15 -3.48 0.68
N ILE A 174 -15.11 -2.93 1.43
CA ILE A 174 -16.43 -3.54 1.61
C ILE A 174 -17.27 -3.43 0.32
N GLU A 175 -17.29 -2.27 -0.34
CA GLU A 175 -18.01 -2.09 -1.60
C GLU A 175 -17.49 -3.01 -2.71
N LEU A 176 -16.17 -3.17 -2.80
CA LEU A 176 -15.52 -4.06 -3.75
C LEU A 176 -15.66 -5.54 -3.39
N GLY A 177 -16.01 -5.85 -2.14
CA GLY A 177 -16.06 -7.22 -1.62
C GLY A 177 -14.68 -7.86 -1.46
N LEU A 178 -13.59 -7.08 -1.42
CA LEU A 178 -12.22 -7.59 -1.32
C LEU A 178 -11.88 -8.25 0.03
N TYR A 179 -12.72 -8.04 1.04
CA TYR A 179 -12.62 -8.77 2.32
C TYR A 179 -12.99 -10.25 2.21
N LYS A 180 -13.76 -10.66 1.19
CA LYS A 180 -14.27 -12.03 1.05
C LYS A 180 -13.17 -13.10 0.92
N PRO A 181 -12.14 -12.93 0.08
CA PRO A 181 -11.08 -13.92 -0.04
C PRO A 181 -10.13 -13.97 1.16
N VAL A 182 -10.19 -13.00 2.07
CA VAL A 182 -9.23 -12.87 3.17
C VAL A 182 -9.36 -14.04 4.16
N ARG A 183 -8.26 -14.73 4.40
CA ARG A 183 -8.15 -15.81 5.38
C ARG A 183 -7.91 -15.22 6.77
N HIS A 184 -8.81 -15.49 7.70
CA HIS A 184 -8.76 -14.95 9.05
C HIS A 184 -9.45 -15.86 10.08
N THR A 185 -9.03 -15.78 11.35
CA THR A 185 -9.74 -16.40 12.49
C THR A 185 -10.47 -15.39 13.38
N LYS A 186 -10.25 -14.08 13.18
CA LYS A 186 -10.69 -13.02 14.12
C LYS A 186 -11.50 -11.88 13.50
N LEU A 187 -11.61 -11.79 12.16
CA LEU A 187 -12.26 -10.64 11.51
C LEU A 187 -13.79 -10.77 11.35
N TYR A 188 -14.39 -11.91 11.69
CA TYR A 188 -15.82 -12.16 11.44
C TYR A 188 -16.75 -11.05 11.93
N LYS A 189 -16.56 -10.58 13.18
CA LYS A 189 -17.38 -9.50 13.76
C LYS A 189 -17.17 -8.17 13.02
N SER A 190 -15.93 -7.83 12.69
CA SER A 190 -15.59 -6.62 11.94
C SER A 190 -16.18 -6.64 10.54
N ILE A 191 -16.12 -7.79 9.86
CA ILE A 191 -16.74 -8.01 8.55
C ILE A 191 -18.25 -7.79 8.61
N LEU A 192 -18.93 -8.40 9.58
CA LEU A 192 -20.37 -8.28 9.71
C LEU A 192 -20.81 -6.83 9.98
N SER A 193 -20.19 -6.16 10.95
CA SER A 193 -20.55 -4.77 11.31
C SER A 193 -20.19 -3.78 10.21
N GLY A 194 -19.02 -3.93 9.58
CA GLY A 194 -18.61 -3.09 8.44
C GLY A 194 -19.57 -3.23 7.26
N LYS A 195 -19.94 -4.48 6.91
CA LYS A 195 -20.92 -4.76 5.85
C LYS A 195 -22.26 -4.09 6.14
N GLN A 196 -22.80 -4.28 7.34
CA GLN A 196 -24.06 -3.66 7.75
C GLN A 196 -24.01 -2.13 7.66
N ALA A 197 -22.91 -1.51 8.12
CA ALA A 197 -22.74 -0.07 8.08
C ALA A 197 -22.65 0.48 6.65
N VAL A 198 -21.91 -0.20 5.77
CA VAL A 198 -21.62 0.29 4.42
C VAL A 198 -22.75 0.00 3.44
N GLU A 199 -23.35 -1.19 3.46
CA GLU A 199 -24.42 -1.57 2.52
C GLU A 199 -25.73 -0.82 2.79
N GLY A 200 -26.02 -0.48 4.05
CA GLY A 200 -27.19 0.31 4.43
C GLY A 200 -27.05 1.82 4.23
N ALA A 201 -25.86 2.31 3.89
CA ALA A 201 -25.58 3.75 3.83
C ALA A 201 -25.90 4.38 2.48
N ALA A 202 -26.51 5.57 2.51
CA ALA A 202 -26.60 6.43 1.33
C ALA A 202 -25.19 6.90 0.91
N LYS A 203 -24.81 6.58 -0.34
CA LYS A 203 -23.46 6.76 -0.91
C LYS A 203 -23.16 8.20 -1.35
N THR A 204 -23.51 9.17 -0.52
CA THR A 204 -23.17 10.57 -0.78
C THR A 204 -21.66 10.80 -0.62
N PRO A 205 -21.09 11.91 -1.15
CA PRO A 205 -19.67 12.21 -0.96
C PRO A 205 -19.24 12.11 0.51
N LYS A 206 -18.11 11.44 0.74
CA LYS A 206 -17.50 11.22 2.06
C LYS A 206 -18.42 10.54 3.09
N TYR A 207 -19.32 9.66 2.64
CA TYR A 207 -20.31 9.03 3.54
C TYR A 207 -19.70 8.22 4.69
N TRP A 208 -18.52 7.63 4.50
CA TRP A 208 -17.79 6.87 5.53
C TRP A 208 -17.48 7.69 6.78
N ASN A 209 -17.44 9.03 6.71
CA ASN A 209 -17.26 9.88 7.87
C ASN A 209 -18.38 9.72 8.90
N ARG A 210 -19.59 9.36 8.45
CA ARG A 210 -20.77 9.11 9.27
C ARG A 210 -20.91 7.64 9.69
N LEU A 211 -19.98 6.78 9.27
CA LEU A 211 -20.02 5.36 9.57
C LEU A 211 -19.01 4.97 10.64
N GLU A 212 -19.41 3.96 11.41
CA GLU A 212 -18.53 3.20 12.29
C GLU A 212 -17.97 2.00 11.53
N ILE A 213 -16.98 2.26 10.69
CA ILE A 213 -16.24 1.21 9.99
C ILE A 213 -15.16 0.70 10.96
N PRO A 214 -15.13 -0.61 11.25
CA PRO A 214 -14.09 -1.19 12.09
C PRO A 214 -12.71 -0.88 11.51
N LYS A 215 -11.80 -0.43 12.39
CA LYS A 215 -10.43 -0.10 11.98
C LYS A 215 -9.63 -1.29 11.47
N GLN A 216 -9.98 -2.50 11.90
CA GLN A 216 -9.16 -3.70 11.66
C GLN A 216 -9.45 -4.32 10.29
N GLY A 217 -8.40 -4.42 9.47
CA GLY A 217 -8.29 -5.37 8.37
C GLY A 217 -8.78 -4.89 7.01
N PHE A 218 -9.70 -3.92 6.92
CA PHE A 218 -10.25 -3.56 5.60
C PHE A 218 -9.35 -2.65 4.77
N ALA A 219 -8.82 -1.59 5.38
CA ALA A 219 -7.85 -0.71 4.74
C ALA A 219 -6.56 -1.48 4.44
N ASP A 220 -6.11 -2.26 5.42
CA ASP A 220 -4.92 -3.12 5.32
C ASP A 220 -5.00 -4.09 4.13
N VAL A 221 -6.19 -4.58 3.78
CA VAL A 221 -6.41 -5.45 2.60
C VAL A 221 -6.22 -4.69 1.29
N ILE A 222 -6.66 -3.44 1.20
CA ILE A 222 -6.38 -2.59 0.03
C ILE A 222 -4.87 -2.34 -0.06
N GLU A 223 -4.27 -1.85 1.02
CA GLU A 223 -2.85 -1.52 1.08
C GLU A 223 -1.98 -2.75 0.76
N SER A 224 -2.24 -3.89 1.39
CA SER A 224 -1.49 -5.13 1.10
C SER A 224 -1.68 -5.62 -0.32
N THR A 225 -2.84 -5.41 -0.95
CA THR A 225 -3.04 -5.71 -2.38
C THR A 225 -2.15 -4.83 -3.26
N PHE A 226 -2.03 -3.54 -2.95
CA PHE A 226 -1.11 -2.63 -3.63
C PHE A 226 0.35 -3.06 -3.46
N GLY A 227 0.75 -3.41 -2.23
CA GLY A 227 2.09 -3.93 -1.94
C GLY A 227 2.37 -5.23 -2.69
N ALA A 228 1.39 -6.13 -2.77
CA ALA A 228 1.47 -7.40 -3.49
C ALA A 228 1.73 -7.19 -4.98
N VAL A 229 0.94 -6.35 -5.63
CA VAL A 229 1.11 -6.01 -7.05
C VAL A 229 2.44 -5.32 -7.28
N PHE A 230 2.83 -4.37 -6.42
CA PHE A 230 4.10 -3.66 -6.58
C PHE A 230 5.30 -4.61 -6.50
N VAL A 231 5.29 -5.57 -5.57
CA VAL A 231 6.39 -6.54 -5.42
C VAL A 231 6.38 -7.61 -6.51
N ASP A 232 5.21 -8.13 -6.88
CA ASP A 232 5.10 -9.16 -7.91
C ASP A 232 5.45 -8.61 -9.30
N SER A 233 5.11 -7.34 -9.58
CA SER A 233 5.48 -6.62 -10.80
C SER A 233 6.93 -6.13 -10.82
N ARG A 234 7.77 -6.60 -9.89
CA ARG A 234 9.19 -6.24 -9.77
C ARG A 234 9.40 -4.74 -9.51
N PHE A 235 8.61 -4.18 -8.60
CA PHE A 235 8.66 -2.77 -8.19
C PHE A 235 8.29 -1.81 -9.33
N ASN A 236 7.34 -2.21 -10.19
CA ASN A 236 6.85 -1.39 -11.28
C ASN A 236 5.67 -0.52 -10.85
N LEU A 237 5.90 0.78 -10.73
CA LEU A 237 4.87 1.74 -10.35
C LEU A 237 3.71 1.82 -11.36
N GLN A 238 3.96 1.55 -12.65
CA GLN A 238 2.91 1.62 -13.67
C GLN A 238 1.87 0.50 -13.50
N ASP A 239 2.29 -0.69 -13.08
CA ASP A 239 1.35 -1.77 -12.75
C ASP A 239 0.48 -1.42 -11.55
N THR A 240 1.08 -0.79 -10.53
CA THR A 240 0.33 -0.32 -9.37
C THR A 240 -0.58 0.87 -9.71
N GLN A 241 -0.18 1.74 -10.64
CA GLN A 241 -1.03 2.80 -11.18
C GLN A 241 -2.23 2.22 -11.94
N ARG A 242 -2.02 1.17 -12.76
CA ARG A 242 -3.12 0.45 -13.43
C ARG A 242 -4.12 -0.13 -12.42
N LEU A 243 -3.64 -0.69 -11.32
CA LEU A 243 -4.48 -1.16 -10.23
C LEU A 243 -5.28 0.00 -9.61
N PHE A 244 -4.62 1.11 -9.28
CA PHE A 244 -5.27 2.31 -8.77
C PHE A 244 -6.38 2.82 -9.68
N ASP A 245 -6.09 2.91 -10.98
CA ASP A 245 -7.03 3.39 -11.98
C ASP A 245 -8.26 2.49 -12.11
N ARG A 246 -8.09 1.19 -11.83
CA ARG A 246 -9.16 0.21 -11.87
C ARG A 246 -10.05 0.26 -10.63
N ILE A 247 -9.47 0.30 -9.43
CA ILE A 247 -10.23 0.07 -8.19
C ILE A 247 -10.41 1.31 -7.30
N ILE A 248 -9.53 2.30 -7.37
CA ILE A 248 -9.58 3.51 -6.53
C ILE A 248 -10.11 4.72 -7.30
N ARG A 249 -9.63 4.94 -8.53
CA ARG A 249 -10.05 6.09 -9.35
C ARG A 249 -11.58 6.21 -9.51
N PRO A 250 -12.36 5.13 -9.75
CA PRO A 250 -13.82 5.24 -9.83
C PRO A 250 -14.43 5.76 -8.52
N PHE A 251 -13.96 5.23 -7.38
CA PHE A 251 -14.39 5.67 -6.05
C PHE A 251 -14.01 7.13 -5.78
N TYR A 252 -12.79 7.54 -6.15
CA TYR A 252 -12.34 8.93 -5.98
C TYR A 252 -13.17 9.90 -6.83
N THR A 253 -13.48 9.52 -8.06
CA THR A 253 -14.28 10.35 -8.98
C THR A 253 -15.69 10.60 -8.45
N ILE A 254 -16.30 9.60 -7.82
CA ILE A 254 -17.66 9.70 -7.25
C ILE A 254 -17.66 10.52 -5.96
N HIS A 255 -16.71 10.28 -5.05
CA HIS A 255 -16.79 10.80 -3.68
C HIS A 255 -15.93 12.03 -3.39
N PHE A 256 -15.04 12.41 -4.31
CA PHE A 256 -14.22 13.61 -4.22
C PHE A 256 -14.31 14.43 -5.52
N PRO A 257 -15.51 14.92 -5.87
CA PRO A 257 -15.67 15.74 -7.05
C PRO A 257 -14.80 17.00 -6.94
N MET A 258 -14.14 17.36 -8.03
CA MET A 258 -13.49 18.66 -8.14
C MET A 258 -14.57 19.75 -8.06
N ALA A 259 -14.27 20.88 -7.44
CA ALA A 259 -15.11 22.06 -7.58
C ALA A 259 -15.26 22.35 -9.09
N SER A 260 -16.49 22.47 -9.57
CA SER A 260 -16.75 22.94 -10.93
C SER A 260 -16.13 24.33 -11.06
N VAL A 261 -15.16 24.45 -11.97
CA VAL A 261 -14.63 25.74 -12.43
C VAL A 261 -15.73 26.47 -13.18
#